data_AF-X5Q876-F1
#
_entry.id   AF-X5Q876-F1
#
_cell.length_a   1.000
_cell.length_b   1.000
_cell.length_c   1.000
_cell.angle_alpha   90.00
_cell.angle_beta   90.00
_cell.angle_gamma   90.00
#
_symmetry.space_group_name_H-M   'P 1'
#
loop_
_entity.id
_entity.type
_entity.pdbx_description
1 polymer ?
#
loop_
_entity_poly.entity_id
_entity_poly.type
_entity_poly.pdbx_seq_one_letter_code
_entity_poly.pdbx_strand_id
1 'polypeptide(L)'
;MHLTPLEVFFVKEFCRSAGVSPDMMRALKVKDRSRDPVGFMTTIVASSVPPELRFESRVFSSLRVACVGPDQLLCGMVLFFDEIEGKLDAIEGFVYGEEWPPIEEPVFWSETDRTMSLGREGN
;
A
#
# COMPACT_ATOMS: atom_id res chain seq x y z
N MET A 1 0.90 -15.99 1.11
CA MET A 1 1.80 -14.82 0.99
C MET A 1 1.17 -13.67 1.78
N HIS A 2 1.99 -12.81 2.38
CA HIS A 2 1.53 -11.62 3.11
C HIS A 2 1.78 -10.36 2.27
N LEU A 3 1.11 -9.28 2.65
CA LEU A 3 1.38 -7.96 2.08
C LEU A 3 2.82 -7.53 2.35
N THR A 4 3.41 -6.77 1.44
CA THR A 4 4.72 -6.14 1.63
C THR A 4 4.62 -4.95 2.59
N PRO A 5 5.75 -4.47 3.15
CA PRO A 5 5.75 -3.27 3.99
C PRO A 5 5.10 -2.06 3.30
N LEU A 6 5.36 -1.86 2.00
CA LEU A 6 4.77 -0.77 1.22
C LEU A 6 3.26 -0.94 1.04
N GLU A 7 2.78 -2.14 0.70
CA GLU A 7 1.34 -2.41 0.59
C GLU A 7 0.62 -2.17 1.94
N VAL A 8 1.22 -2.64 3.04
CA VAL A 8 0.70 -2.39 4.40
C VAL A 8 0.64 -0.90 4.70
N PHE A 9 1.65 -0.13 4.27
CA PHE A 9 1.72 1.32 4.48
C PHE A 9 0.54 2.04 3.81
N PHE A 10 0.21 1.69 2.56
CA PHE A 10 -0.93 2.28 1.84
C PHE A 10 -2.29 1.78 2.35
N VAL A 11 -2.44 0.49 2.66
CA VAL A 11 -3.70 -0.03 3.21
C VAL A 11 -4.00 0.59 4.57
N LYS A 12 -2.98 0.82 5.41
CA LYS A 12 -3.17 1.55 6.69
C LYS A 12 -3.69 2.97 6.47
N GLU A 13 -3.24 3.65 5.43
CA GLU A 13 -3.72 4.99 5.11
C GLU A 13 -5.17 4.98 4.66
N PHE A 14 -5.54 4.03 3.81
CA PHE A 14 -6.95 3.79 3.49
C PHE A 14 -7.77 3.55 4.76
N CYS A 15 -7.33 2.66 5.66
CA CYS A 15 -8.04 2.39 6.91
C CYS A 15 -8.28 3.66 7.72
N ARG A 16 -7.25 4.51 7.86
CA ARG A 16 -7.39 5.81 8.55
C ARG A 16 -8.40 6.72 7.85
N SER A 17 -8.33 6.84 6.53
CA SER A 17 -9.25 7.67 5.75
C SER A 17 -10.70 7.19 5.84
N ALA A 18 -10.91 5.87 5.91
CA ALA A 18 -12.23 5.26 6.04
C ALA A 18 -12.73 5.21 7.50
N GLY A 19 -11.94 5.68 8.47
CA GLY A 19 -12.30 5.66 9.89
C GLY A 19 -12.33 4.25 10.50
N VAL A 20 -11.64 3.29 9.90
CA VAL A 20 -11.56 1.90 10.37
C VAL A 20 -10.22 1.61 11.04
N SER A 21 -10.20 0.61 11.93
CA SER A 21 -8.98 0.25 12.64
C SER A 21 -7.88 -0.17 11.66
N PRO A 22 -6.67 0.41 11.74
CA PRO A 22 -5.56 0.00 10.88
C PRO A 22 -5.25 -1.49 11.01
N ASP A 23 -5.42 -2.10 12.19
CA ASP A 23 -5.12 -3.51 12.47
C ASP A 23 -5.90 -4.52 11.61
N MET A 24 -6.94 -4.08 10.90
CA MET A 24 -7.68 -4.91 9.95
C MET A 24 -6.80 -5.42 8.80
N MET A 25 -5.72 -4.72 8.46
CA MET A 25 -4.79 -5.13 7.40
C MET A 25 -4.07 -6.46 7.70
N ARG A 26 -3.99 -6.89 8.97
CA ARG A 26 -3.31 -8.14 9.38
C ARG A 26 -4.09 -9.37 8.94
N ALA A 27 -5.38 -9.23 8.68
CA ALA A 27 -6.24 -10.31 8.22
C ALA A 27 -6.02 -10.63 6.74
N LEU A 28 -5.51 -9.67 5.95
CA LEU A 28 -5.40 -9.76 4.51
C LEU A 28 -4.39 -10.83 4.08
N LYS A 29 -4.83 -11.70 3.16
CA LYS A 29 -4.02 -12.76 2.56
C LYS A 29 -3.87 -12.50 1.07
N VAL A 30 -2.64 -12.59 0.58
CA VAL A 30 -2.34 -12.47 -0.85
C VAL A 30 -2.66 -13.78 -1.54
N LYS A 31 -3.45 -13.69 -2.62
CA LYS A 31 -3.79 -14.80 -3.52
C LYS A 31 -2.68 -15.02 -4.53
N ASP A 32 -2.34 -13.97 -5.27
CA ASP A 32 -1.27 -13.94 -6.26
C ASP A 32 -0.66 -12.54 -6.34
N ARG A 33 0.53 -12.46 -6.93
CA ARG A 33 1.21 -11.21 -7.23
C ARG A 33 1.85 -11.33 -8.60
N SER A 34 1.56 -10.37 -9.47
CA SER A 34 2.22 -10.18 -10.76
C SER A 34 3.06 -8.91 -10.68
N ARG A 35 4.35 -8.99 -11.03
CA ARG A 35 5.25 -7.84 -11.05
C ARG A 35 5.91 -7.74 -12.41
N ASP A 36 5.99 -6.52 -12.91
CA ASP A 36 6.74 -6.14 -14.09
C ASP A 36 7.78 -5.06 -13.70
N PRO A 37 8.64 -4.59 -14.63
CA PRO A 37 9.67 -3.62 -14.28
C PRO A 37 9.14 -2.30 -13.71
N VAL A 38 7.94 -1.85 -14.09
CA VAL A 38 7.42 -0.51 -13.73
C VAL A 38 6.28 -0.56 -12.73
N GLY A 39 5.81 -1.75 -12.35
CA GLY A 39 4.70 -1.89 -11.42
C GLY A 39 4.41 -3.31 -10.99
N PHE A 40 3.35 -3.44 -10.21
CA PHE A 40 2.82 -4.74 -9.81
C PHE A 40 1.32 -4.68 -9.57
N MET A 41 0.70 -5.85 -9.61
CA MET A 41 -0.65 -6.10 -9.13
C MET A 41 -0.62 -7.22 -8.09
N THR A 42 -1.20 -6.98 -6.92
CA THR A 42 -1.37 -7.96 -5.85
C THR A 42 -2.85 -8.21 -5.63
N THR A 43 -3.30 -9.44 -5.89
CA THR A 43 -4.70 -9.85 -5.69
C THR A 43 -4.88 -10.39 -4.28
N ILE A 44 -5.99 -10.02 -3.64
CA ILE A 44 -6.32 -10.40 -2.27
C ILE A 44 -7.31 -11.57 -2.26
N VAL A 45 -7.15 -12.50 -1.32
CA VAL A 45 -8.13 -13.56 -1.11
C VAL A 45 -9.38 -12.95 -0.49
N ALA A 46 -10.50 -12.93 -1.21
CA ALA A 46 -11.75 -12.32 -0.76
C ALA A 46 -12.22 -12.77 0.64
N SER A 47 -12.04 -14.06 0.99
CA SER A 47 -12.42 -14.59 2.31
C SER A 47 -11.54 -14.10 3.47
N SER A 48 -10.43 -13.44 3.18
CA SER A 48 -9.53 -12.85 4.18
C SER A 48 -9.83 -11.38 4.49
N VAL A 49 -10.69 -10.74 3.69
CA VAL A 49 -11.01 -9.33 3.82
C VAL A 49 -12.06 -9.14 4.90
N PRO A 50 -11.77 -8.41 6.00
CA PRO A 50 -12.74 -8.16 7.05
C PRO A 50 -13.95 -7.38 6.51
N PRO A 51 -15.17 -7.61 7.04
CA PRO A 51 -16.35 -6.85 6.63
C PRO A 51 -16.21 -5.33 6.78
N GLU A 52 -15.37 -4.87 7.70
CA GLU A 52 -15.07 -3.47 7.98
C GLU A 52 -14.18 -2.85 6.89
N LEU A 53 -13.38 -3.65 6.20
CA LEU A 53 -12.49 -3.16 5.14
C LEU A 53 -13.23 -3.10 3.80
N ARG A 54 -14.23 -2.20 3.74
CA ARG A 54 -15.04 -1.95 2.55
C ARG A 54 -14.94 -0.50 2.11
N PHE A 55 -15.10 -0.29 0.82
CA PHE A 55 -15.17 1.02 0.21
C PHE A 55 -16.34 1.07 -0.76
N GLU A 56 -17.13 2.13 -0.67
CA GLU A 56 -18.32 2.30 -1.52
C GLU A 56 -17.95 2.61 -2.98
N SER A 57 -16.73 3.10 -3.21
CA SER A 57 -16.22 3.33 -4.56
C SER A 57 -15.35 2.17 -5.02
N ARG A 58 -15.33 1.93 -6.33
CA ARG A 58 -14.51 0.88 -6.96
C ARG A 58 -13.01 1.05 -6.70
N VAL A 59 -12.55 2.29 -6.59
CA VAL A 59 -11.13 2.63 -6.48
C VAL A 59 -10.94 3.65 -5.37
N PHE A 60 -10.01 3.38 -4.47
CA PHE A 60 -9.48 4.39 -3.55
C PHE A 60 -8.23 5.00 -4.17
N SER A 61 -8.35 6.23 -4.66
CA SER A 61 -7.30 6.96 -5.36
C SER A 61 -6.91 8.26 -4.64
N SER A 62 -6.57 8.18 -3.35
CA SER A 62 -5.68 9.20 -2.80
C SER A 62 -4.29 8.91 -3.38
N LEU A 63 -4.00 9.43 -4.58
CA LEU A 63 -2.69 9.32 -5.23
C LEU A 63 -1.64 9.95 -4.32
N ARG A 64 -1.14 9.14 -3.38
CA ARG A 64 -0.01 9.48 -2.53
C ARG A 64 1.17 8.77 -3.11
N VAL A 65 2.24 9.52 -3.26
CA VAL A 65 3.54 9.00 -3.68
C VAL A 65 4.38 8.89 -2.42
N ALA A 66 4.96 7.72 -2.21
CA ALA A 66 5.90 7.47 -1.13
C ALA A 66 7.33 7.45 -1.68
N CYS A 67 8.29 7.91 -0.89
CA CYS A 67 9.71 7.63 -1.09
C CYS A 67 10.00 6.25 -0.51
N VAL A 68 10.55 5.35 -1.32
CA VAL A 68 10.71 3.92 -1.00
C VAL A 68 12.17 3.49 -1.15
N GLY A 69 12.63 2.74 -0.16
CA GLY A 69 13.95 2.11 -0.20
C GLY A 69 15.11 3.09 0.04
N PRO A 70 16.35 2.59 0.05
CA PRO A 70 17.55 3.41 0.23
C PRO A 70 17.73 4.44 -0.90
N ASP A 71 17.30 4.09 -2.11
CA ASP A 71 17.42 4.92 -3.31
C ASP A 71 16.31 5.96 -3.46
N GLN A 72 15.36 6.00 -2.52
CA GLN A 72 14.28 6.99 -2.46
C GLN A 72 13.43 7.05 -3.74
N LEU A 73 13.13 5.88 -4.29
CA LEU A 73 12.28 5.81 -5.49
C LEU A 73 10.86 6.26 -5.15
N LEU A 74 10.29 7.03 -6.06
CA LEU A 74 8.91 7.51 -5.94
C LEU A 74 7.96 6.39 -6.39
N CYS A 75 7.14 5.91 -5.47
CA CYS A 75 6.16 4.86 -5.73
C CYS A 75 4.75 5.33 -5.38
N GLY A 76 3.79 5.08 -6.27
CA GLY A 76 2.37 5.29 -6.02
C GLY A 76 1.61 3.96 -5.91
N MET A 77 0.42 4.01 -5.31
CA MET A 77 -0.48 2.86 -5.28
C MET A 77 -1.94 3.25 -5.49
N VAL A 78 -2.70 2.28 -6.00
CA VAL A 78 -4.15 2.34 -6.17
C VAL A 78 -4.76 1.08 -5.54
N LEU A 79 -5.81 1.26 -4.73
CA LEU A 79 -6.55 0.13 -4.14
C LEU A 79 -7.84 -0.08 -4.91
N PHE A 80 -8.08 -1.32 -5.33
CA PHE A 80 -9.28 -1.74 -6.05
C PHE A 80 -10.21 -2.53 -5.14
N PHE A 81 -11.49 -2.25 -5.25
CA PHE A 81 -12.54 -2.89 -4.46
C PHE A 81 -13.54 -3.56 -5.39
N ASP A 82 -14.03 -4.72 -4.96
CA ASP A 82 -15.10 -5.45 -5.64
C ASP A 82 -16.37 -4.60 -5.72
N GLU A 83 -16.99 -4.56 -6.90
CA GLU A 83 -18.14 -3.69 -7.17
C GLU A 83 -19.44 -4.16 -6.48
N ILE A 84 -19.50 -5.41 -6.03
CA ILE A 84 -20.71 -6.01 -5.45
C ILE A 84 -20.72 -5.85 -3.93
N GLU A 85 -19.64 -6.27 -3.27
CA GLU A 85 -19.51 -6.29 -1.82
C GLU A 85 -18.71 -5.10 -1.27
N GLY A 86 -18.01 -4.35 -2.13
CA GLY A 86 -17.15 -3.23 -1.77
C GLY A 86 -15.85 -3.64 -1.08
N LYS A 87 -15.47 -4.92 -1.09
CA LYS A 87 -14.29 -5.45 -0.38
C LYS A 87 -13.02 -5.19 -1.17
N LEU A 88 -11.90 -4.95 -0.48
CA LEU A 88 -10.59 -4.83 -1.12
C LEU A 88 -10.27 -6.09 -1.94
N ASP A 89 -10.09 -5.94 -3.24
CA ASP A 89 -9.87 -7.03 -4.19
C ASP A 89 -8.42 -7.07 -4.66
N ALA A 90 -7.85 -5.91 -5.00
CA ALA A 90 -6.48 -5.84 -5.49
C ALA A 90 -5.76 -4.54 -5.10
N ILE A 91 -4.43 -4.60 -5.14
CA ILE A 91 -3.52 -3.47 -4.92
C ILE A 91 -2.64 -3.35 -6.15
N GLU A 92 -2.67 -2.20 -6.81
CA GLU A 92 -1.75 -1.87 -7.88
C GLU A 92 -0.69 -0.91 -7.35
N GLY A 93 0.58 -1.22 -7.62
CA GLY A 93 1.71 -0.35 -7.34
C GLY A 93 2.39 0.05 -8.64
N PHE A 94 2.83 1.30 -8.73
CA PHE A 94 3.61 1.81 -9.85
C PHE A 94 4.80 2.64 -9.34
N VAL A 95 5.91 2.61 -10.08
CA VAL A 95 7.10 3.41 -9.79
C VAL A 95 7.26 4.47 -10.88
N TYR A 96 7.70 5.68 -10.49
CA TYR A 96 7.95 6.76 -11.45
C TYR A 96 9.31 6.61 -12.17
N GLY A 97 10.15 5.69 -11.72
CA GLY A 97 11.36 5.23 -12.42
C GLY A 97 11.06 4.06 -13.37
N GLU A 98 12.07 3.63 -14.12
CA GLU A 98 11.93 2.51 -15.08
C GLU A 98 12.05 1.12 -14.43
N GLU A 99 12.40 1.06 -13.14
CA GLU A 99 12.59 -0.20 -12.41
C GLU A 99 12.04 -0.12 -10.97
N TRP A 100 11.39 -1.20 -10.53
CA TRP A 100 10.87 -1.34 -9.18
C TRP A 100 12.01 -1.47 -8.13
N PRO A 101 11.92 -0.83 -6.95
CA PRO A 101 12.98 -0.92 -5.94
C PRO A 101 13.19 -2.38 -5.46
N PRO A 102 14.45 -2.86 -5.37
CA PRO A 102 14.74 -4.20 -4.85
C PRO A 102 14.46 -4.33 -3.35
N ILE A 103 14.46 -3.21 -2.61
CA ILE A 103 14.19 -3.13 -1.18
C ILE A 103 13.12 -2.05 -0.95
N GLU A 104 12.03 -2.42 -0.31
CA GLU A 104 10.87 -1.53 -0.12
C GLU A 104 10.89 -0.74 1.19
N GLU A 105 11.94 -0.87 2.00
CA GLU A 105 12.09 -0.13 3.26
C GLU A 105 13.38 0.70 3.26
N PRO A 106 13.38 1.88 3.89
CA PRO A 106 12.26 2.52 4.59
C PRO A 106 11.20 3.12 3.63
N VAL A 107 10.01 3.47 4.18
CA VAL A 107 8.89 4.08 3.43
C VAL A 107 8.46 5.40 4.10
N PHE A 108 8.36 6.47 3.31
CA PHE A 108 7.93 7.78 3.79
C PHE A 108 6.91 8.43 2.85
N TRP A 109 5.94 9.18 3.38
CA TRP A 109 5.02 9.97 2.56
C TRP A 109 5.68 11.23 1.98
N SER A 110 6.80 11.68 2.56
CA SER A 110 7.53 12.88 2.13
C SER A 110 8.98 12.91 2.63
N GLU A 111 9.82 13.74 2.01
CA GLU A 111 11.18 14.07 2.49
C GLU A 111 11.18 14.69 3.90
N THR A 112 10.13 15.43 4.24
CA THR A 112 9.98 16.02 5.58
C THR A 112 9.80 14.93 6.64
N ASP A 113 8.96 13.92 6.37
CA ASP A 113 8.75 12.78 7.28
C ASP A 113 10.03 11.96 7.45
N ARG A 114 10.83 11.83 6.38
CA ARG A 114 12.16 11.20 6.43
C ARG A 114 13.10 11.95 7.36
N THR A 115 13.20 13.27 7.21
CA THR A 115 14.10 14.11 8.01
C THR A 115 13.73 14.08 9.50
N MET A 116 12.43 14.09 9.81
CA MET A 116 11.95 13.94 11.19
C MET A 116 12.25 12.55 11.77
N SER A 117 12.19 11.50 10.95
CA SER A 117 12.51 10.13 11.37
C SER A 117 13.99 9.96 11.69
N LEU A 118 14.88 10.48 10.84
CA LEU A 118 16.34 10.42 11.03
C LEU A 118 16.82 11.28 12.21
N GLY A 119 16.17 12.44 12.45
CA GLY A 119 16.49 13.32 13.59
C GLY A 119 16.13 12.73 14.95
N ARG A 120 15.29 11.69 15.00
CA ARG A 120 14.90 10.99 16.25
C ARG A 120 15.83 9.84 16.63
N GLU A 121 16.60 9.29 15.69
CA GLU A 121 17.58 8.22 15.96
C GLU A 121 18.95 8.78 16.43
N GLY A 122 19.14 10.10 16.36
CA GLY A 122 20.40 10.78 16.71
C GLY A 122 20.44 11.47 18.08
N ASN A 123 19.51 11.18 19.00
CA ASN A 123 19.42 11.83 20.32
C ASN A 123 19.30 10.83 21.47
#